data_AF-A0A177ELC0-F1
#
_entry.id   AF-A0A177ELC0-F1
#
_cell.length_a   1.000
_cell.length_b   1.000
_cell.length_c   1.000
_cell.angle_alpha   90.00
_cell.angle_beta   90.00
_cell.angle_gamma   90.00
#
_symmetry.space_group_name_H-M   'P 1'
#
loop_
_entity.id
_entity.type
_entity.pdbx_description
1 polymer ?
#
loop_
_entity_poly.entity_id
_entity_poly.type
_entity_poly.pdbx_seq_one_letter_code
_entity_poly.pdbx_strand_id
1 'polypeptide(L)'
;GYGTDRNTDTKIKQIEIFIRDRYKSFLLEETKIQRDPFLEDSRIHLMVLFASPASKGIKDYDIVLLRLLSNKVNTLVIIPKCDYYTAEEIQVQKRKISDLLKLNNINTFGVEEDEDAYVFALFSGERSPVDSTYKERALPHGIADTTNEKHSDYISFMNMLDEAREDLLDLTHTHFYENYRTGMLSDQ
;
A
#
# COMPACT_ATOMS: atom_id res chain seq x y z
N GLY A 1 -0.73 -14.46 4.44
CA GLY A 1 -0.01 -13.30 5.02
C GLY A 1 1.48 -13.48 4.88
N TYR A 2 2.19 -12.38 4.66
CA TYR A 2 3.64 -12.30 4.74
C TYR A 2 4.08 -12.20 6.22
N GLY A 3 5.23 -12.76 6.62
CA GLY A 3 5.78 -12.56 7.97
C GLY A 3 5.28 -13.49 9.10
N THR A 4 4.48 -14.53 8.81
CA THR A 4 4.07 -15.55 9.81
C THR A 4 4.99 -16.76 9.89
N ASP A 5 5.85 -16.94 8.87
CA ASP A 5 6.61 -18.17 8.68
C ASP A 5 8.12 -17.87 8.71
N ARG A 6 8.93 -18.89 8.99
CA ARG A 6 10.40 -18.77 8.99
C ARG A 6 10.97 -18.31 7.63
N ASN A 7 10.24 -18.53 6.53
CA ASN A 7 10.66 -18.19 5.17
C ASN A 7 10.11 -16.82 4.72
N THR A 8 10.26 -15.81 5.58
CA THR A 8 9.83 -14.45 5.31
C THR A 8 10.54 -13.93 4.04
N ASP A 9 11.87 -14.00 3.93
CA ASP A 9 12.61 -13.55 2.73
C ASP A 9 12.13 -14.15 1.40
N THR A 10 11.76 -15.44 1.38
CA THR A 10 11.26 -16.10 0.16
C THR A 10 9.98 -15.46 -0.34
N LYS A 11 9.07 -15.09 0.57
CA LYS A 11 7.81 -14.47 0.18
C LYS A 11 8.00 -13.01 -0.31
N ILE A 12 9.01 -12.27 0.18
CA ILE A 12 9.32 -10.90 -0.29
C ILE A 12 9.70 -11.01 -1.77
N LYS A 13 10.58 -11.98 -2.08
CA LYS A 13 11.00 -12.24 -3.45
C LYS A 13 9.84 -12.66 -4.34
N GLN A 14 8.90 -13.45 -3.83
CA GLN A 14 7.70 -13.82 -4.60
C GLN A 14 6.83 -12.60 -4.95
N ILE A 15 6.68 -11.64 -4.03
CA ILE A 15 5.94 -10.40 -4.30
C ILE A 15 6.66 -9.57 -5.37
N GLU A 16 7.98 -9.44 -5.27
CA GLU A 16 8.78 -8.74 -6.27
C GLU A 16 8.67 -9.39 -7.66
N ILE A 17 8.80 -10.72 -7.73
CA ILE A 17 8.65 -11.48 -8.97
C ILE A 17 7.25 -11.27 -9.54
N PHE A 18 6.21 -11.29 -8.70
CA PHE A 18 4.84 -11.09 -9.14
C PHE A 18 4.64 -9.72 -9.82
N ILE A 19 5.13 -8.63 -9.22
CA ILE A 19 5.04 -7.28 -9.82
C ILE A 19 5.82 -7.24 -11.15
N ARG A 20 7.03 -7.79 -11.16
CA ARG A 20 7.87 -7.85 -12.36
C ARG A 20 7.21 -8.63 -13.50
N ASP A 21 6.57 -9.76 -13.20
CA ASP A 21 5.90 -10.59 -14.20
C ASP A 21 4.70 -9.87 -14.82
N ARG A 22 4.01 -8.99 -14.07
CA ARG A 22 2.98 -8.10 -14.63
C ARG A 22 3.57 -7.10 -15.61
N TYR A 23 4.67 -6.44 -15.27
CA TYR A 23 5.36 -5.53 -16.20
C TYR A 23 5.90 -6.25 -17.44
N LYS A 24 6.46 -7.45 -17.26
CA LYS A 24 6.90 -8.29 -18.38
C LYS A 24 5.75 -8.65 -19.31
N SER A 25 4.60 -9.06 -18.76
CA SER A 25 3.43 -9.43 -19.56
C SER A 25 2.93 -8.24 -20.37
N PHE A 26 2.84 -7.07 -19.75
CA PHE A 26 2.45 -5.84 -20.43
C PHE A 26 3.43 -5.45 -21.55
N LEU A 27 4.74 -5.53 -21.30
CA LEU A 27 5.76 -5.24 -22.31
C LEU A 27 5.68 -6.19 -23.50
N LEU A 28 5.48 -7.49 -23.26
CA LEU A 28 5.32 -8.48 -24.32
C LEU A 28 4.12 -8.15 -25.21
N GLU A 29 2.99 -7.74 -24.64
CA GLU A 29 1.82 -7.29 -25.41
C GLU A 29 2.11 -6.01 -26.20
N GLU A 30 2.80 -5.03 -25.61
CA GLU A 30 3.17 -3.78 -26.28
C GLU A 30 4.05 -4.02 -27.53
N THR A 31 4.94 -5.02 -27.45
CA THR A 31 5.83 -5.41 -28.56
C THR A 31 5.15 -6.22 -29.68
N LYS A 32 3.91 -6.69 -29.50
CA LYS A 32 3.20 -7.43 -30.56
C LYS A 32 2.86 -6.53 -31.75
N ILE A 33 2.98 -7.09 -32.95
CA ILE A 33 2.64 -6.43 -34.22
C ILE A 33 1.12 -6.24 -34.35
N GLN A 34 0.34 -7.27 -33.99
CA GLN A 34 -1.12 -7.17 -33.86
C GLN A 34 -1.47 -7.01 -32.39
N ARG A 35 -1.84 -5.78 -32.03
CA ARG A 35 -2.20 -5.41 -30.66
C ARG A 35 -3.70 -5.63 -30.46
N ASP A 36 -4.07 -6.10 -29.28
CA ASP A 36 -5.47 -6.13 -28.86
C ASP A 36 -5.88 -4.72 -28.35
N PRO A 37 -6.84 -4.04 -29.00
CA PRO A 37 -7.30 -2.72 -28.55
C PRO A 37 -8.08 -2.78 -27.22
N PHE A 38 -8.47 -3.96 -26.73
CA PHE A 38 -9.21 -4.15 -25.48
C PHE A 38 -8.36 -4.72 -24.34
N LEU A 39 -7.03 -4.67 -24.46
CA LEU A 39 -6.15 -5.20 -23.43
C LEU A 39 -6.41 -4.52 -22.07
N GLU A 40 -6.79 -5.32 -21.09
CA GLU A 40 -6.89 -4.88 -19.70
C GLU A 40 -5.48 -4.68 -19.11
N ASP A 41 -5.27 -3.53 -18.47
CA ASP A 41 -4.02 -3.26 -17.76
C ASP A 41 -3.93 -4.15 -16.52
N SER A 42 -2.97 -5.08 -16.52
CA SER A 42 -2.72 -5.99 -15.41
C SER A 42 -1.58 -5.55 -14.49
N ARG A 43 -1.01 -4.36 -14.72
CA ARG A 43 0.05 -3.79 -13.90
C ARG A 43 -0.48 -3.45 -12.51
N ILE A 44 0.41 -3.50 -11.52
CA ILE A 44 0.06 -3.12 -10.15
C ILE A 44 0.28 -1.62 -10.02
N HIS A 45 -0.80 -0.87 -9.78
CA HIS A 45 -0.74 0.59 -9.67
C HIS A 45 -0.53 1.08 -8.24
N LEU A 46 -0.91 0.27 -7.25
CA LEU A 46 -0.80 0.61 -5.84
C LEU A 46 -0.58 -0.65 -5.00
N MET A 47 0.38 -0.58 -4.10
CA MET A 47 0.60 -1.55 -3.04
C MET A 47 0.26 -0.91 -1.69
N VAL A 48 -0.71 -1.50 -1.00
CA VAL A 48 -1.09 -1.11 0.35
C VAL A 48 -0.47 -2.06 1.36
N LEU A 49 0.42 -1.54 2.20
CA LEU A 49 1.05 -2.30 3.28
C LEU A 49 0.30 -2.10 4.60
N PHE A 50 -0.24 -3.18 5.14
CA PHE A 50 -0.76 -3.20 6.50
C PHE A 50 0.39 -3.40 7.50
N ALA A 51 0.92 -2.29 8.01
CA ALA A 51 2.03 -2.25 8.95
C ALA A 51 1.65 -2.94 10.25
N SER A 52 2.32 -4.06 10.55
CA SER A 52 2.10 -4.71 11.83
C SER A 52 2.63 -3.83 12.96
N PRO A 53 1.80 -3.49 13.96
CA PRO A 53 2.23 -2.60 15.03
C PRO A 53 3.40 -3.20 15.80
N ALA A 54 4.44 -2.39 16.00
CA ALA A 54 5.63 -2.72 16.77
C ALA A 54 5.97 -1.60 17.77
N SER A 55 6.79 -1.88 18.78
CA SER A 55 7.23 -0.87 19.74
C SER A 55 7.94 0.33 19.07
N LYS A 56 8.70 0.03 18.02
CA LYS A 56 9.40 1.01 17.18
C LYS A 56 8.51 1.69 16.13
N GLY A 57 7.27 1.24 15.93
CA GLY A 57 6.40 1.69 14.83
C GLY A 57 6.03 0.53 13.92
N ILE A 58 6.94 0.21 13.00
CA ILE A 58 6.79 -0.88 12.03
C ILE A 58 7.86 -1.97 12.26
N LYS A 59 7.62 -3.19 11.78
CA LYS A 59 8.58 -4.29 11.91
C LYS A 59 9.68 -4.21 10.85
N ASP A 60 10.85 -4.77 11.17
CA ASP A 60 12.02 -4.68 10.27
C ASP A 60 11.78 -5.36 8.91
N TYR A 61 11.01 -6.45 8.85
CA TYR A 61 10.69 -7.10 7.58
C TYR A 61 9.83 -6.23 6.65
N ASP A 62 8.96 -5.40 7.21
CA ASP A 62 8.11 -4.47 6.47
C ASP A 62 8.98 -3.35 5.88
N ILE A 63 10.00 -2.88 6.62
CA ILE A 63 10.99 -1.91 6.12
C ILE A 63 11.77 -2.49 4.94
N VAL A 64 12.21 -3.76 5.02
CA VAL A 64 12.92 -4.43 3.91
C VAL A 64 12.01 -4.56 2.69
N LEU A 65 10.76 -4.94 2.88
CA LEU A 65 9.76 -5.04 1.80
C LEU A 65 9.52 -3.68 1.15
N LEU A 66 9.31 -2.63 1.94
CA LEU A 66 9.08 -1.27 1.44
C LEU A 66 10.29 -0.75 0.67
N ARG A 67 11.51 -0.93 1.18
CA ARG A 67 12.74 -0.54 0.45
C ARG A 67 12.88 -1.22 -0.90
N LEU A 68 12.46 -2.49 -0.99
CA LEU A 68 12.57 -3.25 -2.22
C LEU A 68 11.54 -2.81 -3.27
N LEU A 69 10.35 -2.40 -2.81
CA LEU A 69 9.18 -2.16 -3.65
C LEU A 69 8.84 -0.68 -3.87
N SER A 70 9.33 0.24 -3.04
CA SER A 70 9.08 1.69 -3.16
C SER A 70 9.50 2.25 -4.51
N ASN A 71 10.55 1.67 -5.11
CA ASN A 71 11.06 2.08 -6.42
C ASN A 71 10.43 1.30 -7.58
N LYS A 72 9.48 0.41 -7.32
CA LYS A 72 8.85 -0.47 -8.31
C LYS A 72 7.35 -0.30 -8.42
N VAL A 73 6.68 0.22 -7.40
CA VAL A 73 5.23 0.42 -7.36
C VAL A 73 4.91 1.53 -6.37
N ASN A 74 3.79 2.24 -6.57
CA ASN A 74 3.29 3.17 -5.56
C ASN A 74 3.02 2.42 -4.25
N THR A 75 3.51 2.95 -3.14
CA THR A 75 3.33 2.32 -1.83
C THR A 75 2.60 3.24 -0.86
N LEU A 76 1.66 2.66 -0.11
CA LEU A 76 0.97 3.31 1.00
C LEU A 76 1.06 2.43 2.23
N VAL A 77 1.12 3.06 3.40
CA VAL A 77 1.22 2.37 4.68
C VAL A 77 -0.04 2.59 5.49
N ILE A 78 -0.59 1.51 6.02
CA ILE A 78 -1.81 1.49 6.82
C ILE A 78 -1.53 0.82 8.16
N ILE A 79 -1.95 1.47 9.25
CA ILE A 79 -2.03 0.88 10.58
C ILE A 79 -3.34 0.09 10.66
N PRO A 80 -3.30 -1.25 10.69
CA PRO A 80 -4.50 -2.06 10.78
C PRO A 80 -5.05 -2.05 12.21
N LYS A 81 -6.35 -2.32 12.33
CA LYS A 81 -7.04 -2.50 13.62
C LYS A 81 -6.82 -1.31 14.55
N CYS A 82 -6.98 -0.10 14.02
CA CYS A 82 -6.78 1.13 14.79
C CYS A 82 -7.76 1.26 15.97
N ASP A 83 -8.87 0.51 15.96
CA ASP A 83 -9.83 0.37 17.05
C ASP A 83 -9.24 -0.14 18.38
N TYR A 84 -8.03 -0.71 18.36
CA TYR A 84 -7.30 -1.15 19.56
C TYR A 84 -6.49 -0.04 20.24
N TYR A 85 -6.36 1.12 19.59
CA TYR A 85 -5.53 2.22 20.04
C TYR A 85 -6.38 3.43 20.40
N THR A 86 -5.90 4.21 21.36
CA THR A 86 -6.43 5.55 21.60
C THR A 86 -6.00 6.50 20.48
N ALA A 87 -6.72 7.62 20.32
CA ALA A 87 -6.36 8.63 19.32
C ALA A 87 -4.92 9.15 19.50
N GLU A 88 -4.46 9.32 20.74
CA GLU A 88 -3.09 9.75 21.04
C GLU A 88 -2.06 8.70 20.61
N GLU A 89 -2.31 7.41 20.89
CA GLU A 89 -1.44 6.32 20.48
C GLU A 89 -1.34 6.19 18.97
N ILE A 90 -2.45 6.37 18.24
CA ILE A 90 -2.45 6.38 16.77
C ILE A 90 -1.54 7.50 16.26
N GLN A 91 -1.65 8.71 16.80
CA GLN A 91 -0.81 9.85 16.38
C GLN A 91 0.67 9.63 16.68
N VAL A 92 0.99 8.97 17.81
CA VAL A 92 2.36 8.57 18.13
C VAL A 92 2.86 7.51 17.15
N GLN A 93 2.03 6.53 16.80
CA GLN A 93 2.39 5.47 15.85
C GLN A 93 2.58 6.01 14.43
N LYS A 94 1.69 6.89 13.95
CA LYS A 94 1.83 7.56 12.64
C LYS A 94 3.15 8.31 12.54
N ARG A 95 3.51 9.11 13.56
CA ARG A 95 4.80 9.82 13.61
C ARG A 95 5.99 8.88 13.60
N LYS A 96 5.98 7.84 14.45
CA LYS A 96 7.06 6.82 14.46
C LYS A 96 7.25 6.14 13.10
N ILE A 97 6.15 5.82 12.41
CA ILE A 97 6.21 5.23 11.08
C ILE A 97 6.76 6.25 10.07
N SER A 98 6.27 7.49 10.06
CA SER A 98 6.78 8.57 9.20
C SER A 98 8.29 8.77 9.38
N ASP A 99 8.75 8.91 10.63
CA ASP A 99 10.17 9.09 10.97
C ASP A 99 11.03 7.92 10.49
N LEU A 100 10.53 6.69 10.62
CA LEU A 100 11.22 5.50 10.13
C LEU A 100 11.28 5.46 8.61
N LEU A 101 10.21 5.83 7.91
CA LEU A 101 10.21 5.87 6.44
C LEU A 101 11.23 6.90 5.93
N LYS A 102 11.25 8.09 6.53
CA LYS A 102 12.23 9.15 6.25
C LYS A 102 13.66 8.68 6.50
N LEU A 103 13.95 8.12 7.68
CA LEU A 103 15.28 7.63 8.04
C LEU A 103 15.80 6.55 7.07
N ASN A 104 14.89 5.77 6.50
CA ASN A 104 15.23 4.69 5.59
C ASN A 104 15.20 5.08 4.10
N ASN A 105 14.96 6.36 3.79
CA ASN A 105 14.77 6.93 2.44
C ASN A 105 13.72 6.17 1.62
N ILE A 106 12.56 5.93 2.23
CA ILE A 106 11.45 5.22 1.59
C ILE A 106 10.40 6.24 1.16
N ASN A 107 10.25 6.40 -0.14
CA ASN A 107 9.25 7.29 -0.72
C ASN A 107 7.89 6.56 -0.79
N THR A 108 6.89 7.11 -0.10
CA THR A 108 5.49 6.67 -0.21
C THR A 108 4.74 7.58 -1.17
N PHE A 109 3.64 7.09 -1.72
CA PHE A 109 2.83 7.84 -2.68
C PHE A 109 2.31 9.16 -2.10
N GLY A 110 2.34 10.22 -2.92
CA GLY A 110 1.79 11.54 -2.59
C GLY A 110 2.66 12.41 -1.69
N VAL A 111 3.83 11.93 -1.26
CA VAL A 111 4.68 12.63 -0.28
C VAL A 111 5.82 13.32 -1.02
N GLU A 112 5.84 14.66 -0.95
CA GLU A 112 6.97 15.46 -1.43
C GLU A 112 8.18 15.36 -0.49
N GLU A 113 9.36 15.74 -0.98
CA GLU A 113 10.56 15.81 -0.14
C GLU A 113 10.29 16.74 1.05
N ASP A 114 10.61 16.28 2.27
CA ASP A 114 10.39 16.93 3.57
C ASP A 114 8.99 16.80 4.22
N GLU A 115 7.97 16.30 3.52
CA GLU A 115 6.64 16.09 4.10
C GLU A 115 6.52 14.77 4.89
N ASP A 116 5.59 14.71 5.85
CA ASP A 116 5.31 13.47 6.59
C ASP A 116 4.56 12.46 5.72
N ALA A 117 4.91 11.19 5.87
CA ALA A 117 4.30 10.15 5.06
C ALA A 117 2.81 10.01 5.35
N TYR A 118 2.00 9.84 4.30
CA TYR A 118 0.58 9.50 4.45
C TYR A 118 0.42 8.10 5.05
N VAL A 119 0.19 8.06 6.36
CA VAL A 119 -0.09 6.84 7.13
C VAL A 119 -1.55 6.86 7.59
N PHE A 120 -2.35 5.94 7.05
CA PHE A 120 -3.76 5.80 7.40
C PHE A 120 -3.95 4.79 8.52
N ALA A 121 -4.88 5.02 9.42
CA ALA A 121 -5.27 4.12 10.48
C ALA A 121 -6.68 3.60 10.19
N LEU A 122 -6.76 2.30 9.85
CA LEU A 122 -8.01 1.67 9.41
C LEU A 122 -8.37 0.47 10.28
N PHE A 123 -9.66 0.28 10.45
CA PHE A 123 -10.24 -0.99 10.91
C PHE A 123 -11.39 -1.39 9.99
N SER A 124 -11.83 -2.64 10.12
CA SER A 124 -12.98 -3.17 9.38
C SER A 124 -14.11 -3.45 10.35
N GLY A 125 -15.33 -3.07 9.95
CA GLY A 125 -16.54 -3.45 10.66
C GLY A 125 -16.87 -4.94 10.53
N GLU A 126 -17.80 -5.39 11.37
CA GLU A 126 -18.43 -6.69 11.25
C GLU A 126 -19.54 -6.65 10.20
N ARG A 127 -19.83 -7.79 9.57
CA ARG A 127 -20.91 -7.87 8.59
C ARG A 127 -22.24 -7.66 9.29
N SER A 128 -22.92 -6.57 8.96
CA SER A 128 -24.29 -6.34 9.41
C SER A 128 -25.21 -7.41 8.84
N PRO A 129 -25.99 -8.13 9.67
CA PRO A 129 -26.97 -9.09 9.19
C PRO A 129 -28.17 -8.41 8.50
N VAL A 130 -28.35 -7.10 8.70
CA VAL A 130 -29.47 -6.32 8.14
C VAL A 130 -29.13 -5.83 6.73
N ASP A 131 -27.96 -5.22 6.55
CA ASP A 131 -27.60 -4.55 5.28
C ASP A 131 -26.41 -5.20 4.55
N SER A 132 -25.81 -6.27 5.10
CA SER A 132 -24.55 -6.86 4.61
C SER A 132 -23.38 -5.86 4.46
N THR A 133 -23.47 -4.70 5.11
CA THR A 133 -22.41 -3.68 5.15
C THR A 133 -21.42 -3.95 6.28
N TYR A 134 -20.18 -3.49 6.13
CA TYR A 134 -19.09 -3.68 7.10
C TYR A 134 -18.71 -2.36 7.78
N LYS A 135 -19.72 -1.64 8.28
CA LYS A 135 -19.53 -0.28 8.80
C LYS A 135 -19.19 -0.25 10.28
N GLU A 136 -19.78 -1.13 11.07
CA GLU A 136 -19.71 -1.05 12.53
C GLU A 136 -19.03 -2.28 13.12
N ARG A 137 -18.28 -2.10 14.21
CA ARG A 137 -17.69 -3.19 14.97
C ARG A 137 -18.14 -3.11 16.43
N ALA A 138 -18.70 -4.20 16.95
CA ALA A 138 -19.06 -4.30 18.35
C ALA A 138 -17.82 -4.60 19.19
N LEU A 139 -17.47 -3.69 20.09
CA LEU A 139 -16.42 -3.86 21.08
C LEU A 139 -17.05 -4.01 22.48
N PRO A 140 -16.35 -4.61 23.46
CA PRO A 140 -16.88 -4.71 24.82
C PRO A 140 -17.28 -3.37 25.47
N HIS A 141 -16.72 -2.27 24.99
CA HIS A 141 -16.91 -0.92 25.54
C HIS A 141 -17.77 -0.01 24.65
N GLY A 142 -18.33 -0.50 23.54
CA GLY A 142 -19.15 0.31 22.64
C GLY A 142 -19.09 -0.15 21.18
N ILE A 143 -19.65 0.66 20.29
CA ILE A 143 -19.67 0.39 18.85
C ILE A 143 -18.68 1.33 18.16
N ALA A 144 -17.74 0.76 17.42
CA ALA A 144 -16.80 1.51 16.58
C ALA A 144 -17.33 1.57 15.14
N ASP A 145 -17.73 2.76 14.70
CA ASP A 145 -18.13 3.02 13.32
C ASP A 145 -16.91 3.40 12.46
N THR A 146 -16.69 2.65 11.38
CA THR A 146 -15.59 2.81 10.41
C THR A 146 -15.74 4.09 9.59
N THR A 147 -16.96 4.59 9.42
CA THR A 147 -17.25 5.84 8.68
C THR A 147 -17.10 7.08 9.55
N ASN A 148 -16.85 6.93 10.84
CA ASN A 148 -16.58 8.05 11.71
C ASN A 148 -15.09 8.43 11.67
N GLU A 149 -14.78 9.64 11.21
CA GLU A 149 -13.41 10.17 11.11
C GLU A 149 -12.66 10.21 12.46
N LYS A 150 -13.39 10.22 13.58
CA LYS A 150 -12.78 10.14 14.91
C LYS A 150 -12.29 8.73 15.27
N HIS A 151 -12.79 7.71 14.60
CA HIS A 151 -12.48 6.31 14.87
C HIS A 151 -11.54 5.69 13.82
N SER A 152 -11.60 6.16 12.57
CA SER A 152 -10.87 5.59 11.44
C SER A 152 -10.64 6.63 10.36
N ASP A 153 -9.52 6.53 9.67
CA ASP A 153 -9.23 7.36 8.49
C ASP A 153 -9.85 6.78 7.20
N TYR A 154 -10.86 5.92 7.30
CA TYR A 154 -11.43 5.20 6.15
C TYR A 154 -11.96 6.14 5.08
N ILE A 155 -12.70 7.19 5.48
CA ILE A 155 -13.23 8.18 4.54
C ILE A 155 -12.08 8.91 3.85
N SER A 156 -11.10 9.40 4.61
CA SER A 156 -9.93 10.10 4.07
C SER A 156 -9.12 9.22 3.12
N PHE A 157 -8.96 7.94 3.45
CA PHE A 157 -8.28 6.96 2.60
C PHE A 157 -9.03 6.74 1.28
N MET A 158 -10.36 6.55 1.33
CA MET A 158 -11.17 6.36 0.12
C MET A 158 -11.19 7.61 -0.76
N ASN A 159 -11.36 8.79 -0.17
CA ASN A 159 -11.30 10.05 -0.91
C ASN A 159 -9.95 10.23 -1.59
N MET A 160 -8.84 9.91 -0.90
CA MET A 160 -7.51 9.98 -1.49
C MET A 160 -7.37 8.99 -2.66
N LEU A 161 -7.88 7.76 -2.54
CA LEU A 161 -7.84 6.80 -3.66
C LEU A 161 -8.65 7.27 -4.88
N ASP A 162 -9.79 7.92 -4.66
CA ASP A 162 -10.63 8.44 -5.74
C ASP A 162 -9.97 9.64 -6.43
N GLU A 163 -9.39 10.56 -5.66
CA GLU A 163 -8.70 11.75 -6.15
C GLU A 163 -7.38 11.39 -6.86
N ALA A 164 -6.59 10.49 -6.28
CA ALA A 164 -5.27 10.12 -6.75
C ALA A 164 -5.26 9.00 -7.81
N ARG A 165 -6.44 8.55 -8.25
CA ARG A 165 -6.57 7.39 -9.15
C ARG A 165 -5.77 7.58 -10.44
N GLU A 166 -5.95 8.71 -11.11
CA GLU A 166 -5.27 9.02 -12.38
C GLU A 166 -3.75 9.17 -12.14
N ASP A 167 -3.35 9.87 -11.07
CA ASP A 167 -1.93 10.04 -10.71
C ASP A 167 -1.24 8.69 -10.43
N LEU A 168 -1.92 7.75 -9.77
CA LEU A 168 -1.41 6.40 -9.52
C LEU A 168 -1.19 5.64 -10.84
N LEU A 169 -2.13 5.76 -11.79
CA LEU A 169 -2.00 5.15 -13.12
C LEU A 169 -0.83 5.77 -13.89
N ASP A 170 -0.76 7.09 -13.93
CA ASP A 170 0.26 7.86 -14.65
C ASP A 170 1.65 7.62 -14.08
N LEU A 171 1.82 7.65 -12.76
CA LEU A 171 3.12 7.38 -12.12
C LEU A 171 3.57 5.93 -12.34
N THR A 172 2.61 4.99 -12.37
CA THR A 172 2.91 3.59 -12.71
C THR A 172 3.43 3.46 -14.13
N HIS A 173 2.81 4.15 -15.08
CA HIS A 173 3.25 4.11 -16.47
C HIS A 173 4.58 4.85 -16.66
N THR A 174 4.63 6.12 -16.29
CA THR A 174 5.71 7.05 -16.66
C THR A 174 7.00 6.81 -15.88
N HIS A 175 6.90 6.33 -14.64
CA HIS A 175 8.07 6.09 -13.79
C HIS A 175 8.37 4.60 -13.67
N PHE A 176 7.50 3.83 -13.01
CA PHE A 176 7.85 2.44 -12.65
C PHE A 176 7.95 1.51 -13.86
N TYR A 177 6.98 1.57 -14.76
CA TYR A 177 6.99 0.76 -15.97
C TYR A 177 8.09 1.20 -16.96
N GLU A 178 8.25 2.50 -17.21
CA GLU A 178 9.34 2.97 -18.11
C GLU A 178 10.73 2.66 -17.56
N ASN A 179 10.96 2.76 -16.24
CA ASN A 179 12.22 2.34 -15.63
C ASN A 179 12.48 0.85 -15.86
N TYR A 180 11.46 0.01 -15.70
CA TYR A 180 11.56 -1.42 -15.98
C TYR A 180 11.82 -1.70 -17.48
N ARG A 181 11.10 -1.02 -18.37
CA ARG A 181 11.21 -1.14 -19.82
C ARG A 181 12.60 -0.74 -20.30
N THR A 182 13.11 0.39 -19.82
CA THR A 182 14.45 0.89 -20.16
C THR A 182 15.53 -0.09 -19.69
N GLY A 183 15.40 -0.63 -18.46
CA GLY A 183 16.33 -1.65 -17.95
C GLY A 183 16.34 -2.93 -18.81
N MET A 184 15.18 -3.37 -19.27
CA MET A 184 15.08 -4.56 -20.15
C MET A 184 15.65 -4.32 -21.55
N LEU A 185 15.59 -3.08 -22.06
CA LEU A 185 16.16 -2.73 -23.36
C LEU A 185 17.67 -2.47 -23.31
N SER A 186 18.19 -2.01 -22.17
CA SER A 186 19.64 -1.81 -21.99
C SER A 186 20.42 -3.09 -21.73
N ASP A 187 19.75 -4.14 -21.22
CA ASP A 187 20.34 -5.45 -20.95
C ASP A 187 20.37 -6.38 -22.20
N GLN A 188 19.94 -5.87 -23.36
CA GLN A 188 20.02 -6.55 -24.67
C GLN A 188 21.21 -6.06 -25.50
#